data_AF-A0A2W0AUF9-F1
#
_entry.id   AF-A0A2W0AUF9-F1
#
_cell.length_a   1.000
_cell.length_b   1.000
_cell.length_c   1.000
_cell.angle_alpha   90.00
_cell.angle_beta   90.00
_cell.angle_gamma   90.00
#
_symmetry.space_group_name_H-M   'P 1'
#
loop_
_entity.id
_entity.type
_entity.pdbx_description
1 polymer ?
#
loop_
_entity_poly.entity_id
_entity_poly.type
_entity_poly.pdbx_seq_one_letter_code
_entity_poly.pdbx_strand_id
1 'polypeptide(L)'
;MKRNRLTAVRLCVALCAGLAFDLRQPQAQELAVDAPLTPLSVTGAPFSAVATQQITRDFTDGNRMARTVRLTRYYRDSAGRTRIERELSQQSAGPKAALQNVVVEIYDPVRGERYLLFPHTKTA
;
A
#
# COMPACT_ATOMS: atom_id res chain seq x y z
N MET A 1 -5.78 50.77 -44.93
CA MET A 1 -6.06 49.32 -45.02
C MET A 1 -4.78 48.56 -44.66
N LYS A 2 -4.81 47.77 -43.57
CA LYS A 2 -3.85 46.72 -43.15
C LYS A 2 -2.36 47.09 -42.86
N ARG A 3 -2.18 47.54 -41.60
CA ARG A 3 -1.09 47.32 -40.60
C ARG A 3 0.35 47.02 -41.05
N ASN A 4 1.20 47.98 -40.71
CA ASN A 4 2.67 48.03 -40.76
C ASN A 4 3.39 46.85 -40.08
N ARG A 5 4.44 46.39 -40.76
CA ARG A 5 5.54 45.59 -40.22
C ARG A 5 6.59 46.51 -39.57
N LEU A 6 7.32 45.94 -38.61
CA LEU A 6 8.60 46.40 -38.05
C LEU A 6 8.56 47.58 -37.05
N THR A 7 8.74 47.24 -35.78
CA THR A 7 9.37 48.07 -34.73
C THR A 7 9.98 47.06 -33.76
N ALA A 8 11.23 46.69 -33.94
CA ALA A 8 12.39 47.40 -33.41
C ALA A 8 12.42 47.42 -31.87
N VAL A 9 13.39 46.67 -31.34
CA VAL A 9 14.37 47.17 -30.38
C VAL A 9 13.97 47.18 -28.90
N ARG A 10 14.85 46.57 -28.09
CA ARG A 10 15.02 46.70 -26.63
C ARG A 10 13.94 46.05 -25.75
N LEU A 11 14.03 44.72 -25.60
CA LEU A 11 13.46 44.07 -24.42
C LEU A 11 14.38 44.37 -23.22
N CYS A 12 13.97 45.39 -22.45
CA CYS A 12 14.54 45.77 -21.17
C CYS A 12 14.56 44.59 -20.20
N VAL A 13 15.72 44.38 -19.60
CA VAL A 13 15.93 43.63 -18.36
C VAL A 13 15.24 44.38 -17.21
N ALA A 14 14.37 43.68 -16.48
CA ALA A 14 13.94 44.01 -15.12
C ALA A 14 13.82 42.66 -14.40
N LEU A 15 14.82 42.19 -13.64
CA LEU A 15 15.12 42.57 -12.26
C LEU A 15 13.91 42.47 -11.32
N CYS A 16 13.38 41.26 -11.13
CA CYS A 16 12.60 40.92 -9.93
C CYS A 16 13.48 40.03 -9.04
N ALA A 17 14.31 40.68 -8.22
CA ALA A 17 14.92 40.05 -7.06
C ALA A 17 13.87 39.94 -5.95
N GLY A 18 13.82 38.79 -5.28
CA GLY A 18 13.27 38.69 -3.92
C GLY A 18 11.76 38.46 -3.80
N LEU A 19 11.28 37.28 -4.17
CA LEU A 19 10.24 36.58 -3.42
C LEU A 19 10.63 35.10 -3.41
N ALA A 20 11.26 34.67 -2.31
CA ALA A 20 11.37 33.26 -2.01
C ALA A 20 9.94 32.74 -1.86
N PHE A 21 9.43 32.11 -2.92
CA PHE A 21 8.20 31.34 -2.85
C PHE A 21 8.57 30.08 -2.08
N ASP A 22 8.51 30.19 -0.76
CA ASP A 22 8.66 29.06 0.15
C ASP A 22 7.50 28.11 -0.17
N LEU A 23 7.75 27.12 -1.03
CA LEU A 23 6.86 25.98 -1.22
C LEU A 23 6.93 25.12 0.05
N ARG A 24 6.49 25.69 1.18
CA ARG A 24 6.14 24.95 2.37
C ARG A 24 4.86 24.20 2.02
N GLN A 25 4.99 23.05 1.35
CA GLN A 25 3.90 22.09 1.31
C GLN A 25 3.51 21.82 2.76
N PRO A 26 2.26 22.11 3.19
CA PRO A 26 1.78 21.55 4.43
C PRO A 26 1.76 20.04 4.18
N GLN A 27 2.77 19.34 4.70
CA GLN A 27 2.69 17.90 4.85
C GLN A 27 1.59 17.71 5.90
N ALA A 28 0.34 17.64 5.44
CA ALA A 28 -0.69 16.99 6.22
C ALA A 28 -0.08 15.64 6.62
N GLN A 29 0.02 15.38 7.92
CA GLN A 29 0.30 14.05 8.42
C GLN A 29 -0.85 13.17 7.92
N GLU A 30 -0.71 12.66 6.70
CA GLU A 30 -1.51 11.56 6.21
C GLU A 30 -1.22 10.44 7.22
N LEU A 31 -2.22 10.11 8.05
CA LEU A 31 -2.16 8.96 8.93
C LEU A 31 -1.70 7.80 8.06
N ALA A 32 -0.44 7.39 8.24
CA ALA A 32 0.15 6.32 7.46
C ALA A 32 -0.67 5.05 7.69
N VAL A 33 -1.66 4.83 6.83
CA VAL A 33 -2.42 3.58 6.69
C VAL A 33 -1.56 2.51 6.02
N ASP A 34 -0.29 2.80 5.77
CA ASP A 34 0.72 1.86 5.30
C ASP A 34 1.56 1.24 6.43
N ALA A 35 1.17 1.44 7.69
CA ALA A 35 1.69 0.59 8.76
C ALA A 35 1.37 -0.87 8.38
N PRO A 36 2.35 -1.81 8.44
CA PRO A 36 2.05 -3.22 8.28
C PRO A 36 0.87 -3.52 9.20
N LEU A 37 -0.19 -4.10 8.67
CA LEU A 37 -1.36 -4.53 9.44
C LEU A 37 -1.00 -5.71 10.34
N THR A 38 0.05 -5.59 11.16
CA THR A 38 0.38 -6.52 12.21
C THR A 38 -0.55 -6.22 13.38
N PRO A 39 -1.52 -7.11 13.67
CA PRO A 39 -2.45 -6.88 14.75
C PRO A 39 -1.70 -6.83 16.08
N LEU A 40 -2.05 -5.87 16.93
CA LEU A 40 -1.53 -5.82 18.29
C LEU A 40 -1.99 -7.04 19.08
N SER A 41 -1.09 -7.56 19.91
CA SER A 41 -1.37 -8.60 20.91
C SER A 41 -2.24 -7.99 22.01
N VAL A 42 -3.48 -8.46 22.14
CA VAL A 42 -4.43 -8.05 23.18
C VAL A 42 -5.08 -9.29 23.76
N THR A 43 -4.87 -9.53 25.05
CA THR A 43 -5.46 -10.66 25.79
C THR A 43 -6.95 -10.44 26.02
N GLY A 44 -7.73 -11.53 26.05
CA GLY A 44 -9.17 -11.50 26.31
C GLY A 44 -10.04 -10.99 25.15
N ALA A 45 -9.42 -10.57 24.03
CA ALA A 45 -10.12 -9.99 22.89
C ALA A 45 -9.85 -10.80 21.60
N PRO A 46 -10.41 -12.02 21.46
CA PRO A 46 -10.24 -12.81 20.25
C PRO A 46 -10.90 -12.14 19.04
N PHE A 47 -10.30 -12.29 17.86
CA PHE A 47 -10.93 -11.84 16.60
C PHE A 47 -10.50 -12.68 15.41
N SER A 48 -11.30 -12.61 14.35
CA SER A 48 -10.95 -13.05 13.01
C SER A 48 -11.26 -11.92 12.02
N ALA A 49 -10.38 -11.71 11.05
CA ALA A 49 -10.59 -10.72 10.01
C ALA A 49 -9.98 -11.19 8.69
N VAL A 50 -10.53 -10.68 7.58
CA VAL A 50 -10.00 -10.90 6.24
C VAL A 50 -9.77 -9.54 5.60
N ALA A 51 -8.53 -9.26 5.23
CA ALA A 51 -8.17 -8.09 4.44
C ALA A 51 -8.08 -8.49 2.97
N THR A 52 -8.78 -7.74 2.12
CA THR A 52 -8.77 -7.93 0.67
C THR A 52 -8.17 -6.68 0.03
N GLN A 53 -7.10 -6.86 -0.74
CA GLN A 53 -6.50 -5.79 -1.52
C GLN A 53 -7.04 -5.84 -2.96
N GLN A 54 -7.66 -4.74 -3.39
CA GLN A 54 -8.16 -4.57 -4.76
C GLN A 54 -7.42 -3.44 -5.46
N ILE A 55 -6.87 -3.72 -6.63
CA ILE A 55 -6.32 -2.70 -7.54
C ILE A 55 -7.43 -2.30 -8.51
N THR A 56 -7.75 -1.01 -8.53
CA THR A 56 -8.65 -0.44 -9.53
C THR A 56 -7.85 0.43 -10.48
N ARG A 57 -8.06 0.28 -11.78
CA ARG A 57 -7.44 1.11 -12.83
C ARG A 57 -8.52 1.58 -13.78
N ASP A 58 -8.60 2.89 -13.93
CA ASP A 58 -9.39 3.54 -14.97
C ASP A 58 -8.51 3.77 -16.20
N PHE A 59 -9.06 3.51 -17.38
CA PHE A 59 -8.38 3.65 -18.67
C PHE A 59 -8.91 4.88 -19.40
N THR A 60 -8.10 5.43 -20.31
CA THR A 60 -8.45 6.65 -21.07
C THR A 60 -9.60 6.45 -22.05
N ASP A 61 -9.93 5.20 -22.38
CA ASP A 61 -11.08 4.79 -23.19
C ASP A 61 -12.40 4.73 -22.38
N GLY A 62 -12.36 5.05 -21.09
CA GLY A 62 -13.51 4.98 -20.18
C GLY A 62 -13.74 3.60 -19.57
N ASN A 63 -12.87 2.63 -19.82
CA ASN A 63 -12.97 1.32 -19.21
C ASN A 63 -12.44 1.32 -17.77
N ARG A 64 -13.00 0.46 -16.90
CA ARG A 64 -12.59 0.31 -15.50
C ARG A 64 -12.26 -1.15 -15.20
N MET A 65 -11.02 -1.40 -14.80
CA MET A 65 -10.61 -2.73 -14.33
C MET A 65 -10.50 -2.72 -12.81
N ALA A 66 -11.18 -3.66 -12.17
CA ALA A 66 -11.00 -3.97 -10.76
C ALA A 66 -10.42 -5.39 -10.64
N ARG A 67 -9.29 -5.52 -9.96
CA ARG A 67 -8.62 -6.81 -9.72
C ARG A 67 -8.32 -6.98 -8.25
N THR A 68 -8.88 -8.01 -7.64
CA THR A 68 -8.43 -8.49 -6.33
C THR A 68 -7.05 -9.11 -6.49
N VAL A 69 -6.07 -8.62 -5.72
CA VAL A 69 -4.67 -9.04 -5.85
C VAL A 69 -4.16 -9.84 -4.68
N ARG A 70 -4.66 -9.60 -3.47
CA ARG A 70 -4.21 -10.30 -2.26
C ARG A 70 -5.33 -10.47 -1.25
N LEU A 71 -5.33 -11.62 -0.61
CA LEU A 71 -6.11 -11.90 0.58
C LEU A 71 -5.15 -12.14 1.74
N THR A 72 -5.40 -11.51 2.88
CA THR A 72 -4.67 -11.76 4.12
C THR A 72 -5.66 -12.05 5.22
N ARG A 73 -5.48 -13.15 5.93
CA ARG A 73 -6.34 -13.52 7.06
C ARG A 73 -5.62 -13.24 8.36
N TYR A 74 -6.32 -12.59 9.28
CA TYR A 74 -5.83 -12.22 10.59
C TYR A 74 -6.65 -12.92 11.66
N TYR A 75 -5.95 -13.43 12.66
CA TYR A 75 -6.56 -14.08 13.80
C TYR A 75 -5.84 -13.65 15.06
N ARG A 76 -6.59 -13.53 16.14
CA ARG A 76 -6.06 -13.44 17.49
C ARG A 76 -6.87 -14.32 18.42
N ASP A 77 -6.19 -15.06 19.28
CA ASP A 77 -6.86 -15.87 20.30
C ASP A 77 -7.02 -15.10 21.62
N SER A 78 -7.64 -15.74 22.61
CA SER A 78 -7.87 -15.14 23.93
C SER A 78 -6.58 -14.92 24.72
N ALA A 79 -5.50 -15.65 24.42
CA ALA A 79 -4.20 -15.45 25.05
C ALA A 79 -3.45 -14.24 24.46
N GLY A 80 -3.93 -13.67 23.35
CA GLY A 80 -3.30 -12.56 22.64
C GLY A 80 -2.33 -13.02 21.55
N ARG A 81 -2.21 -14.33 21.29
CA ARG A 81 -1.40 -14.85 20.18
C ARG A 81 -2.03 -14.44 18.86
N THR A 82 -1.21 -13.95 17.94
CA THR A 82 -1.68 -13.48 16.63
C THR A 82 -1.22 -14.43 15.54
N ARG A 83 -2.08 -14.68 14.57
CA ARG A 83 -1.78 -15.49 13.38
C ARG A 83 -2.16 -14.72 12.13
N ILE A 84 -1.23 -14.63 11.19
CA ILE A 84 -1.38 -13.93 9.93
C ILE A 84 -1.14 -14.94 8.81
N GLU A 85 -2.13 -15.13 7.95
CA GLU A 85 -1.98 -15.94 6.73
C GLU A 85 -1.90 -15.01 5.53
N ARG A 86 -0.75 -14.98 4.85
CA ARG A 86 -0.51 -14.14 3.67
C ARG A 86 -0.49 -15.00 2.43
N GLU A 87 -1.38 -14.72 1.48
CA GLU A 87 -1.32 -15.31 0.14
C GLU A 87 -0.24 -14.62 -0.69
N LEU A 88 0.82 -15.36 -1.04
CA LEU A 88 1.85 -14.89 -1.95
C LEU A 88 1.37 -15.08 -3.39
N SER A 89 0.87 -14.00 -4.00
CA SER A 89 0.61 -13.99 -5.44
C SER A 89 1.94 -14.09 -6.20
N GLN A 90 2.21 -15.20 -6.89
CA GLN A 90 3.20 -15.20 -7.95
C GLN A 90 2.61 -14.44 -9.15
N GLN A 91 3.19 -13.29 -9.52
CA GLN A 91 2.65 -12.40 -10.55
C GLN A 91 2.54 -13.08 -11.94
N SER A 92 3.26 -14.18 -12.16
CA SER A 92 3.27 -14.99 -13.38
C SER A 92 2.38 -16.24 -13.33
N ALA A 93 1.87 -16.62 -12.16
CA ALA A 93 1.13 -17.86 -11.99
C ALA A 93 -0.37 -17.54 -11.86
N GLY A 94 -1.22 -18.17 -12.68
CA GLY A 94 -2.65 -17.88 -12.74
C GLY A 94 -3.38 -17.99 -11.39
N PRO A 95 -4.68 -17.64 -11.32
CA PRO A 95 -5.42 -17.50 -10.05
C PRO A 95 -5.31 -18.69 -9.08
N LYS A 96 -5.17 -19.92 -9.61
CA LYS A 96 -5.03 -21.14 -8.80
C LYS A 96 -3.67 -21.26 -8.08
N ALA A 97 -2.60 -20.72 -8.66
CA ALA A 97 -1.26 -20.83 -8.09
C ALA A 97 -1.03 -19.88 -6.91
N ALA A 98 -1.72 -18.72 -6.91
CA ALA A 98 -1.70 -17.79 -5.78
C ALA A 98 -2.28 -18.41 -4.48
N LEU A 99 -3.27 -19.29 -4.61
CA LEU A 99 -3.91 -19.98 -3.48
C LEU A 99 -3.01 -21.06 -2.85
N GLN A 100 -1.96 -21.50 -3.55
CA GLN A 100 -1.08 -22.58 -3.10
C GLN A 100 0.15 -22.08 -2.33
N ASN A 101 0.46 -20.78 -2.42
CA ASN A 101 1.63 -20.19 -1.79
C ASN A 101 1.22 -19.31 -0.60
N VAL A 102 0.71 -19.94 0.45
CA VAL A 102 0.36 -19.26 1.71
C VAL A 102 1.56 -19.31 2.65
N VAL A 103 1.89 -18.20 3.28
CA VAL A 103 2.82 -18.16 4.43
C VAL A 103 2.02 -17.83 5.67
N VAL A 104 2.23 -18.61 6.74
CA VAL A 104 1.55 -18.41 8.03
C VAL A 104 2.56 -17.91 9.05
N GLU A 105 2.36 -16.70 9.55
CA GLU A 105 3.14 -16.11 10.63
C GLU A 105 2.35 -16.24 11.94
N ILE A 106 2.94 -16.82 12.97
CA ILE A 106 2.36 -16.91 14.31
C ILE A 106 3.28 -16.18 15.27
N TYR A 107 2.73 -15.27 16.06
CA TYR A 107 3.44 -14.61 17.16
C TYR A 107 2.77 -14.96 18.48
N ASP A 108 3.56 -15.51 19.40
CA ASP A 108 3.14 -15.87 20.74
C ASP A 108 3.73 -14.87 21.76
N PRO A 109 2.95 -13.91 22.28
CA PRO A 109 3.44 -12.95 23.26
C PRO A 109 3.70 -13.58 24.64
N VAL A 110 3.12 -14.75 24.96
CA VAL A 110 3.31 -15.43 26.25
C VAL A 110 4.70 -16.06 26.31
N ARG A 111 5.13 -16.67 25.19
CA ARG A 111 6.45 -17.32 25.07
C ARG A 111 7.51 -16.42 24.45
N GLY A 112 7.12 -15.29 23.85
CA GLY A 112 8.00 -14.40 23.10
C GLY A 112 8.51 -15.00 21.78
N GLU A 113 7.83 -16.01 21.26
CA GLU A 113 8.26 -16.79 20.10
C GLU A 113 7.54 -16.34 18.82
N ARG A 114 8.21 -16.48 17.68
CA ARG A 114 7.63 -16.25 16.35
C ARG A 114 7.90 -17.45 15.46
N TYR A 115 6.85 -17.92 14.78
CA TYR A 115 6.89 -19.04 13.86
C TYR A 115 6.54 -18.59 12.45
N LEU A 116 7.27 -19.10 11.45
CA LEU A 116 6.97 -18.90 10.04
C LEU A 116 6.74 -20.27 9.40
N LEU A 117 5.49 -20.56 9.07
CA LEU A 117 5.12 -21.84 8.49
C LEU A 117 4.93 -21.68 6.99
N PHE A 118 5.41 -22.67 6.25
CA PHE A 118 5.24 -22.83 4.82
C PHE A 118 4.42 -24.11 4.57
N PRO A 119 3.07 -24.06 4.65
CA PRO A 119 2.21 -25.24 4.52
C PRO A 119 2.44 -26.04 3.23
N HIS A 120 2.77 -25.37 2.13
CA HIS A 120 3.03 -26.01 0.84
C HIS A 120 4.22 -26.98 0.91
N THR A 121 5.32 -26.57 1.56
CA THR A 121 6.52 -27.40 1.73
C THR A 121 6.52 -28.19 3.04
N LYS A 122 5.50 -28.00 3.88
CA LYS A 122 5.37 -28.56 5.23
C LYS A 122 6.58 -28.25 6.11
N THR A 123 7.05 -27.01 6.05
CA THR A 123 8.23 -26.54 6.80
C THR A 123 7.84 -25.45 7.79
N ALA A 124 8.61 -25.31 8.87
CA ALA A 124 8.48 -24.31 9.93
C ALA A 124 9.82 -23.62 10.20
#